data_AF-A0A959HPI9-F1
#
_entry.id   AF-A0A959HPI9-F1
#
_cell.length_a   1.000
_cell.length_b   1.000
_cell.length_c   1.000
_cell.angle_alpha   90.00
_cell.angle_beta   90.00
_cell.angle_gamma   90.00
#
_symmetry.space_group_name_H-M   'P 1'
#
loop_
_entity.id
_entity.type
_entity.pdbx_description
1 polymer ?
#
loop_
_entity_poly.entity_id
_entity_poly.type
_entity_poly.pdbx_seq_one_letter_code
_entity_poly.pdbx_strand_id
1 'polypeptide(L)'
;MIIPGEVLTLLGLNHLQPTVLSGGSIHQVYLLQNDSEAFVLKLSTEKQGKSMLEAEVDGLQIIQSSGSIRVPEVYRQGESGQCSYILMEYIPSTRHLDRPFGIRFGQRLAELHRNSADLYGYSRSNFIGSLPQTNDYQATWVEFYIAERLQPQWKKACDSGFFTASDQRQFDQFLKMLVARLPEEHPSLLHGDLWSGNYLASISGEPVLIDPAVYYGHREVDLAMSLLFGGFPDSFYHSYRETYPLEHGWEERVPDYQLYYLLVHVNLFGGSYVSSCLEVINRY
;
A
#
# COMPACT_ATOMS: atom_id res chain seq x y z
N MET A 1 15.10 10.86 -18.22
CA MET A 1 16.34 10.15 -17.83
C MET A 1 16.36 8.82 -18.57
N ILE A 2 17.51 8.43 -19.13
CA ILE A 2 17.67 7.22 -19.96
C ILE A 2 17.95 6.04 -19.01
N ILE A 3 17.35 4.87 -19.26
CA ILE A 3 17.73 3.65 -18.53
C ILE A 3 19.24 3.48 -18.67
N PRO A 4 20.00 3.29 -17.58
CA PRO A 4 21.43 3.03 -17.70
C PRO A 4 21.64 1.81 -18.61
N GLY A 5 22.34 1.97 -19.74
CA GLY A 5 22.52 0.91 -20.73
C GLY A 5 23.18 -0.36 -20.17
N GLU A 6 23.91 -0.19 -19.07
CA GLU A 6 24.48 -1.28 -18.27
C GLU A 6 23.41 -2.21 -17.69
N VAL A 7 22.26 -1.68 -17.24
CA VAL A 7 21.17 -2.49 -16.66
C VAL A 7 20.54 -3.38 -17.73
N LEU A 8 20.20 -2.82 -18.91
CA LEU A 8 19.64 -3.63 -20.00
C LEU A 8 20.63 -4.67 -20.50
N THR A 9 21.93 -4.34 -20.51
CA THR A 9 22.99 -5.29 -20.88
C THR A 9 23.13 -6.41 -19.86
N LEU A 10 23.13 -6.09 -18.56
CA LEU A 10 23.16 -7.06 -17.48
C LEU A 10 21.96 -8.01 -17.50
N LEU A 11 20.79 -7.51 -17.89
CA LEU A 11 19.56 -8.28 -18.00
C LEU A 11 19.44 -9.05 -19.33
N GLY A 12 20.30 -8.77 -20.32
CA GLY A 12 20.18 -9.33 -21.67
C GLY A 12 19.03 -8.77 -22.49
N LEU A 13 18.49 -7.61 -22.10
CA LEU A 13 17.26 -7.00 -22.64
C LEU A 13 17.52 -5.80 -23.56
N ASN A 14 18.73 -5.66 -24.10
CA ASN A 14 19.10 -4.58 -25.03
C ASN A 14 18.27 -4.53 -26.32
N HIS A 15 17.57 -5.62 -26.63
CA HIS A 15 16.73 -5.75 -27.82
C HIS A 15 15.29 -5.25 -27.60
N LEU A 16 14.91 -4.92 -26.36
CA LEU A 16 13.58 -4.41 -26.01
C LEU A 16 13.54 -2.88 -26.02
N GLN A 17 12.39 -2.32 -26.40
CA GLN A 17 12.19 -0.88 -26.42
C GLN A 17 11.62 -0.40 -25.08
N PRO A 18 12.29 0.54 -24.39
CA PRO A 18 11.80 1.08 -23.13
C PRO A 18 10.80 2.20 -23.35
N THR A 19 9.64 2.10 -22.71
CA THR A 19 8.63 3.16 -22.62
C THR A 19 8.43 3.53 -21.16
N VAL A 20 8.48 4.82 -20.83
CA VAL A 20 8.20 5.28 -19.46
C VAL A 20 6.73 5.04 -19.14
N LEU A 21 6.46 4.37 -18.02
CA LEU A 21 5.12 4.26 -17.46
C LEU A 21 4.87 5.40 -16.48
N SER A 22 3.68 6.01 -16.54
CA SER A 22 3.24 6.96 -15.53
C SER A 22 2.80 6.24 -14.26
N GLY A 23 3.04 6.83 -13.08
CA GLY A 23 2.56 6.29 -11.79
C GLY A 23 3.67 6.13 -10.74
N GLY A 24 4.93 6.01 -11.15
CA GLY A 24 6.06 5.99 -10.21
C GLY A 24 6.32 7.38 -9.62
N SER A 25 5.85 7.64 -8.39
CA SER A 25 6.16 8.89 -7.68
C SER A 25 7.59 8.91 -7.12
N ILE A 26 8.24 7.74 -7.02
CA ILE A 26 9.51 7.57 -6.29
C ILE A 26 10.57 6.83 -7.12
N HIS A 27 10.13 5.85 -7.92
CA HIS A 27 11.01 5.09 -8.80
C HIS A 27 10.64 5.36 -10.25
N GLN A 28 11.63 5.28 -11.14
CA GLN A 28 11.37 5.32 -12.57
C GLN A 28 10.88 3.96 -13.01
N VAL A 29 9.70 3.92 -13.63
CA VAL A 29 9.06 2.67 -14.08
C VAL A 29 9.04 2.64 -15.60
N TYR A 30 9.53 1.55 -16.17
CA TYR A 30 9.62 1.35 -17.61
C TYR A 30 8.90 0.07 -18.01
N LEU A 31 8.13 0.14 -19.10
CA LEU A 31 7.72 -1.02 -19.87
C LEU A 31 8.82 -1.33 -20.89
N LEU A 32 9.43 -2.50 -20.79
CA LEU A 32 10.35 -3.05 -21.77
C LEU A 32 9.58 -4.04 -22.64
N GLN A 33 9.40 -3.78 -23.93
CA GLN A 33 8.63 -4.68 -24.79
C GLN A 33 9.12 -4.77 -26.23
N ASN A 34 8.74 -5.87 -26.88
CA ASN A 34 8.72 -6.08 -28.32
C ASN A 34 7.43 -6.85 -28.70
N ASP A 35 7.36 -7.40 -29.91
CA ASP A 35 6.17 -8.13 -30.38
C ASP A 35 5.90 -9.47 -29.65
N SER A 36 6.87 -10.00 -28.91
CA SER A 36 6.81 -11.33 -28.28
C SER A 36 6.90 -11.32 -26.75
N GLU A 37 7.48 -10.27 -26.16
CA GLU A 37 7.85 -10.23 -24.74
C GLU A 37 7.59 -8.83 -24.16
N ALA A 38 7.18 -8.79 -22.89
CA ALA A 38 6.96 -7.54 -22.15
C ALA A 38 7.30 -7.70 -20.66
N PHE A 39 7.99 -6.71 -20.11
CA PHE A 39 8.42 -6.66 -18.71
C PHE A 39 8.24 -5.26 -18.12
N VAL A 40 8.05 -5.19 -16.81
CA VAL A 40 8.17 -3.94 -16.06
C VAL A 40 9.54 -3.91 -15.38
N LEU A 41 10.29 -2.83 -15.60
CA LEU A 41 11.54 -2.53 -14.93
C LEU A 41 11.33 -1.29 -14.05
N LYS A 42 11.47 -1.45 -12.72
CA LYS A 42 11.59 -0.29 -11.82
C LYS A 42 13.04 -0.03 -11.49
N LEU A 43 13.41 1.25 -11.48
CA LEU A 43 14.76 1.73 -11.23
C LEU A 43 14.76 2.82 -10.17
N SER A 44 15.74 2.75 -9.29
CA SER A 44 16.01 3.78 -8.30
C SER A 44 17.49 4.15 -8.26
N THR A 45 17.77 5.45 -8.28
CA THR A 45 19.08 6.05 -7.99
C THR A 45 19.12 6.70 -6.61
N GLU A 46 18.01 6.63 -5.87
CA GLU A 46 17.88 7.26 -4.56
C GLU A 46 18.66 6.49 -3.50
N LYS A 47 19.13 7.20 -2.47
CA LYS A 47 19.91 6.61 -1.36
C LYS A 47 19.18 5.45 -0.68
N GLN A 48 17.85 5.53 -0.56
CA GLN A 48 17.00 4.49 0.04
C GLN A 48 16.40 3.54 -1.00
N GLY A 49 16.72 3.74 -2.29
CA GLY A 49 16.11 3.03 -3.41
C GLY A 49 16.24 1.52 -3.33
N LYS A 50 17.42 1.02 -2.94
CA LYS A 50 17.64 -0.41 -2.72
C LYS A 50 16.66 -0.99 -1.70
N SER A 51 16.61 -0.42 -0.50
CA SER A 51 15.78 -0.94 0.59
C SER A 51 14.29 -0.85 0.27
N MET A 52 13.87 0.18 -0.46
CA MET A 52 12.48 0.31 -0.91
C MET A 52 12.09 -0.80 -1.90
N LEU A 53 12.95 -1.04 -2.90
CA LEU A 53 12.71 -2.10 -3.87
C LEU A 53 12.77 -3.50 -3.24
N GLU A 54 13.70 -3.73 -2.31
CA GLU A 54 13.77 -4.98 -1.53
C GLU A 54 12.51 -5.19 -0.69
N ALA A 55 11.97 -4.13 -0.09
CA ALA A 55 10.73 -4.18 0.68
C ALA A 55 9.50 -4.45 -0.22
N GLU A 56 9.47 -3.89 -1.43
CA GLU A 56 8.42 -4.18 -2.41
C GLU A 56 8.45 -5.65 -2.82
N VAL A 57 9.63 -6.21 -3.11
CA VAL A 57 9.79 -7.63 -3.46
C VAL A 57 9.36 -8.54 -2.32
N ASP A 58 9.74 -8.23 -1.08
CA ASP A 58 9.29 -8.97 0.10
C ASP A 58 7.76 -8.93 0.25
N GLY A 59 7.15 -7.75 0.05
CA GLY A 59 5.69 -7.57 0.07
C GLY A 59 4.96 -8.35 -1.02
N LEU A 60 5.46 -8.35 -2.24
CA LEU A 60 4.91 -9.15 -3.33
C LEU A 60 5.03 -10.65 -3.02
N GLN A 61 6.17 -11.10 -2.47
CA GLN A 61 6.40 -12.51 -2.14
C GLN A 61 5.45 -13.03 -1.05
N ILE A 62 5.20 -12.26 0.02
CA ILE A 62 4.29 -12.71 1.09
C ILE A 62 2.83 -12.76 0.59
N ILE A 63 2.40 -11.80 -0.22
CA ILE A 63 1.07 -11.83 -0.85
C ILE A 63 0.97 -13.03 -1.81
N GLN A 64 1.98 -13.27 -2.65
CA GLN A 64 1.99 -14.42 -3.56
C GLN A 64 1.91 -15.75 -2.79
N SER A 65 2.68 -15.88 -1.72
CA SER A 65 2.75 -17.09 -0.89
C SER A 65 1.44 -17.42 -0.17
N SER A 66 0.58 -16.42 0.04
CA SER A 66 -0.76 -16.61 0.60
C SER A 66 -1.71 -17.38 -0.33
N GLY A 67 -1.41 -17.43 -1.65
CA GLY A 67 -2.25 -18.06 -2.66
C GLY A 67 -3.63 -17.41 -2.86
N SER A 68 -3.84 -16.20 -2.32
CA SER A 68 -5.15 -15.55 -2.25
C SER A 68 -5.45 -14.64 -3.43
N ILE A 69 -4.54 -13.73 -3.78
CA ILE A 69 -4.71 -12.75 -4.85
C ILE A 69 -3.43 -12.66 -5.68
N ARG A 70 -3.58 -12.41 -6.97
CA ARG A 70 -2.44 -12.34 -7.89
C ARG A 70 -1.61 -11.08 -7.62
N VAL A 71 -0.31 -11.22 -7.78
CA VAL A 71 0.68 -10.15 -7.84
C VAL A 71 1.61 -10.41 -9.04
N PRO A 72 2.32 -9.40 -9.58
CA PRO A 72 3.33 -9.63 -10.60
C PRO A 72 4.44 -10.56 -10.12
N GLU A 73 4.86 -11.50 -10.98
CA GLU A 73 6.06 -12.29 -10.70
C GLU A 73 7.32 -11.42 -10.76
N VAL A 74 8.20 -11.56 -9.77
CA VAL A 74 9.51 -10.89 -9.75
C VAL A 74 10.56 -11.81 -10.37
N TYR A 75 11.04 -11.46 -11.57
CA TYR A 75 12.04 -12.27 -12.29
C TYR A 75 13.46 -12.02 -11.80
N ARG A 76 13.80 -10.76 -11.48
CA ARG A 76 15.13 -10.41 -11.01
C ARG A 76 15.13 -9.12 -10.19
N GLN A 77 15.98 -9.06 -9.17
CA GLN A 77 16.35 -7.83 -8.49
C GLN A 77 17.87 -7.70 -8.42
N GLY A 78 18.39 -6.49 -8.30
CA GLY A 78 19.83 -6.29 -8.17
C GLY A 78 20.27 -4.83 -8.22
N GLU A 79 21.58 -4.66 -8.38
CA GLU A 79 22.24 -3.36 -8.48
C GLU A 79 23.15 -3.33 -9.70
N SER A 80 23.24 -2.16 -10.34
CA SER A 80 24.21 -1.87 -11.40
C SER A 80 24.71 -0.44 -11.23
N GLY A 81 25.99 -0.27 -10.93
CA GLY A 81 26.57 1.04 -10.60
C GLY A 81 25.89 1.65 -9.37
N GLN A 82 25.27 2.81 -9.54
CA GLN A 82 24.51 3.52 -8.49
C GLN A 82 23.00 3.27 -8.55
N CYS A 83 22.54 2.33 -9.37
CA CYS A 83 21.12 2.05 -9.58
C CYS A 83 20.75 0.71 -8.94
N SER A 84 19.64 0.67 -8.22
CA SER A 84 18.95 -0.56 -7.83
C SER A 84 17.76 -0.80 -8.76
N TYR A 85 17.43 -2.06 -9.02
CA TYR A 85 16.38 -2.42 -9.97
C TYR A 85 15.58 -3.64 -9.53
N ILE A 86 14.33 -3.70 -10.01
CA ILE A 86 13.51 -4.91 -10.05
C ILE A 86 12.93 -5.08 -11.46
N LEU A 87 13.04 -6.28 -12.00
CA LEU A 87 12.44 -6.72 -13.25
C LEU A 87 11.31 -7.70 -12.92
N MET A 88 10.12 -7.39 -13.38
CA MET A 88 8.90 -8.13 -13.04
C MET A 88 7.99 -8.32 -14.25
N GLU A 89 7.00 -9.19 -14.07
CA GLU A 89 5.93 -9.45 -15.01
C GLU A 89 5.21 -8.16 -15.44
N TYR A 90 5.04 -7.98 -16.76
CA TYR A 90 4.09 -7.01 -17.27
C TYR A 90 2.69 -7.61 -17.29
N ILE A 91 1.73 -6.95 -16.66
CA ILE A 91 0.33 -7.35 -16.63
C ILE A 91 -0.45 -6.50 -17.63
N PRO A 92 -0.89 -7.05 -18.79
CA PRO A 92 -1.79 -6.35 -19.67
C PRO A 92 -3.10 -6.07 -18.92
N SER A 93 -3.46 -4.80 -18.79
CA SER A 93 -4.58 -4.37 -17.95
C SER A 93 -5.58 -3.50 -18.71
N THR A 94 -6.79 -3.42 -18.16
CA THR A 94 -7.89 -2.60 -18.67
C THR A 94 -8.37 -1.65 -17.59
N ARG A 95 -8.93 -0.51 -18.02
CA ARG A 95 -9.67 0.40 -17.13
C ARG A 95 -11.14 0.01 -16.96
N HIS A 96 -11.59 -1.01 -17.68
CA HIS A 96 -12.96 -1.49 -17.59
C HIS A 96 -13.14 -2.35 -16.34
N LEU A 97 -13.86 -1.81 -15.35
CA LEU A 97 -14.16 -2.47 -14.09
C LEU A 97 -15.62 -2.92 -14.10
N ASP A 98 -15.89 -4.12 -14.60
CA ASP A 98 -17.23 -4.67 -14.62
C ASP A 98 -17.65 -5.23 -13.25
N ARG A 99 -18.96 -5.50 -13.10
CA ARG A 99 -19.50 -6.07 -11.86
C ARG A 99 -18.82 -7.42 -11.50
N PRO A 100 -18.60 -8.37 -12.43
CA PRO A 100 -17.84 -9.58 -12.15
C PRO A 100 -16.43 -9.35 -11.62
N PHE A 101 -15.69 -8.36 -12.13
CA PHE A 101 -14.37 -7.98 -11.62
C PHE A 101 -14.45 -7.57 -10.16
N GLY A 102 -15.38 -6.66 -9.82
CA GLY A 102 -15.56 -6.20 -8.45
C GLY A 102 -15.85 -7.36 -7.49
N ILE A 103 -16.72 -8.30 -7.88
CA ILE A 103 -17.02 -9.50 -7.07
C ILE A 103 -15.77 -10.34 -6.81
N ARG A 104 -15.02 -10.66 -7.87
CA ARG A 104 -13.78 -11.44 -7.75
C ARG A 104 -12.77 -10.72 -6.86
N PHE A 105 -12.65 -9.40 -7.01
CA PHE A 105 -11.69 -8.64 -6.24
C PHE A 105 -12.04 -8.61 -4.74
N GLY A 106 -13.30 -8.37 -4.38
CA GLY A 106 -13.71 -8.39 -2.97
C GLY A 106 -13.51 -9.77 -2.33
N GLN A 107 -13.81 -10.85 -3.05
CA GLN A 107 -13.57 -12.23 -2.61
C GLN A 107 -12.07 -12.51 -2.39
N ARG A 108 -11.21 -12.15 -3.35
CA ARG A 108 -9.77 -12.39 -3.31
C ARG A 108 -9.07 -11.58 -2.22
N LEU A 109 -9.51 -10.34 -1.99
CA LEU A 109 -9.00 -9.56 -0.87
C LEU A 109 -9.46 -10.13 0.48
N ALA A 110 -10.70 -10.61 0.58
CA ALA A 110 -11.16 -11.29 1.79
C ALA A 110 -10.35 -12.57 2.08
N GLU A 111 -9.99 -13.33 1.05
CA GLU A 111 -9.06 -14.47 1.16
C GLU A 111 -7.67 -14.02 1.63
N LEU A 112 -7.13 -12.91 1.10
CA LEU A 112 -5.85 -12.36 1.56
C LEU A 112 -5.91 -12.03 3.05
N HIS A 113 -6.93 -11.29 3.48
CA HIS A 113 -7.09 -10.86 4.87
C HIS A 113 -7.33 -12.03 5.84
N ARG A 114 -7.75 -13.22 5.36
CA ARG A 114 -7.85 -14.42 6.19
C ARG A 114 -6.48 -15.04 6.52
N ASN A 115 -5.41 -14.63 5.84
CA ASN A 115 -4.05 -15.02 6.21
C ASN A 115 -3.66 -14.23 7.45
N SER A 116 -3.54 -14.94 8.57
CA SER A 116 -3.37 -14.34 9.89
C SER A 116 -2.00 -14.64 10.51
N ALA A 117 -1.70 -13.93 11.59
CA ALA A 117 -0.51 -14.10 12.42
C ALA A 117 -0.88 -13.93 13.90
N ASP A 118 0.03 -14.32 14.79
CA ASP A 118 -0.19 -14.22 16.25
C ASP A 118 -0.11 -12.78 16.78
N LEU A 119 0.62 -11.90 16.08
CA LEU A 119 0.90 -10.53 16.50
C LEU A 119 0.67 -9.57 15.32
N TYR A 120 0.32 -8.33 15.64
CA TYR A 120 0.30 -7.24 14.68
C TYR A 120 1.72 -6.77 14.37
N GLY A 121 1.95 -6.33 13.14
CA GLY A 121 3.27 -5.94 12.65
C GLY A 121 3.82 -6.90 11.61
N TYR A 122 5.13 -6.90 11.44
CA TYR A 122 5.78 -7.66 10.38
C TYR A 122 7.27 -7.86 10.67
N SER A 123 7.85 -8.90 10.08
CA SER A 123 9.24 -9.29 10.39
C SER A 123 10.29 -8.25 9.99
N ARG A 124 9.91 -7.30 9.13
CA ARG A 124 10.77 -6.24 8.61
C ARG A 124 9.99 -4.93 8.53
N SER A 125 10.65 -3.83 8.90
CA SER A 125 10.18 -2.49 8.53
C SER A 125 10.29 -2.31 7.02
N ASN A 126 9.36 -1.55 6.45
CA ASN A 126 9.26 -1.26 5.02
C ASN A 126 8.95 0.22 4.82
N PHE A 127 8.19 0.55 3.76
CA PHE A 127 7.92 1.92 3.36
C PHE A 127 6.46 2.10 2.96
N ILE A 128 5.92 3.30 3.23
CA ILE A 128 4.68 3.81 2.66
C ILE A 128 5.02 5.02 1.80
N GLY A 129 4.93 4.88 0.48
CA GLY A 129 5.60 5.80 -0.43
C GLY A 129 7.10 5.87 -0.10
N SER A 130 7.64 7.07 0.12
CA SER A 130 9.06 7.28 0.49
C SER A 130 9.30 7.40 1.99
N LEU A 131 8.25 7.22 2.80
CA LEU A 131 8.33 7.32 4.24
C LEU A 131 8.64 5.95 4.85
N PRO A 132 9.60 5.85 5.79
CA PRO A 132 9.80 4.64 6.57
C PRO A 132 8.52 4.24 7.29
N GLN A 133 8.18 2.96 7.24
CA GLN A 133 7.07 2.33 7.96
C GLN A 133 7.66 1.26 8.89
N THR A 134 7.61 1.54 10.20
CA THR A 134 8.03 0.58 11.22
C THR A 134 6.94 -0.48 11.44
N ASN A 135 7.37 -1.69 11.79
CA ASN A 135 6.48 -2.86 11.89
C ASN A 135 6.79 -3.68 13.15
N ASP A 136 7.30 -3.04 14.20
CA ASP A 136 7.61 -3.73 15.45
C ASP A 136 6.35 -4.41 16.01
N TYR A 137 6.52 -5.64 16.47
CA TYR A 137 5.39 -6.47 16.86
C TYR A 137 4.68 -5.93 18.10
N GLN A 138 3.35 -5.95 18.06
CA GLN A 138 2.48 -5.62 19.20
C GLN A 138 1.39 -6.68 19.37
N ALA A 139 0.94 -6.85 20.61
CA ALA A 139 -0.09 -7.84 20.95
C ALA A 139 -1.52 -7.36 20.67
N THR A 140 -1.75 -6.05 20.68
CA THR A 140 -3.08 -5.45 20.45
C THR A 140 -3.06 -4.55 19.23
N TRP A 141 -4.20 -4.45 18.55
CA TRP A 141 -4.30 -3.65 17.34
C TRP A 141 -4.13 -2.18 17.63
N VAL A 142 -4.78 -1.71 18.69
CA VAL A 142 -4.77 -0.28 19.01
C VAL A 142 -3.38 0.20 19.41
N GLU A 143 -2.61 -0.60 20.15
CA GLU A 143 -1.21 -0.27 20.45
C GLU A 143 -0.37 -0.19 19.18
N PHE A 144 -0.51 -1.18 18.28
CA PHE A 144 0.18 -1.17 16.98
C PHE A 144 -0.18 0.07 16.16
N TYR A 145 -1.48 0.33 15.97
CA TYR A 145 -1.94 1.41 15.11
C TYR A 145 -1.51 2.78 15.63
N ILE A 146 -1.53 2.98 16.94
CA ILE A 146 -1.06 4.24 17.54
C ILE A 146 0.46 4.38 17.39
N ALA A 147 1.23 3.38 17.82
CA ALA A 147 2.69 3.46 17.90
C ALA A 147 3.39 3.40 16.53
N GLU A 148 2.91 2.55 15.63
CA GLU A 148 3.59 2.21 14.37
C GLU A 148 2.97 2.89 13.14
N ARG A 149 1.77 3.49 13.27
CA ARG A 149 1.10 4.19 12.16
C ARG A 149 0.87 5.67 12.44
N LEU A 150 0.11 6.00 13.49
CA LEU A 150 -0.31 7.38 13.73
C LEU A 150 0.81 8.26 14.31
N GLN A 151 1.44 7.84 15.40
CA GLN A 151 2.45 8.66 16.10
C GLN A 151 3.67 9.02 15.24
N PRO A 152 4.27 8.11 14.46
CA PRO A 152 5.43 8.44 13.63
C PRO A 152 5.09 9.50 12.57
N GLN A 153 3.92 9.37 11.93
CA GLN A 153 3.48 10.29 10.88
C GLN A 153 3.06 11.64 11.46
N TRP A 154 2.35 11.64 12.59
CA TRP A 154 1.99 12.86 13.32
C TRP A 154 3.24 13.63 13.75
N LYS A 155 4.19 12.96 14.40
CA LYS A 155 5.45 13.57 14.83
C LYS A 155 6.20 14.20 13.65
N LYS A 156 6.33 13.48 12.55
CA LYS A 156 7.00 14.00 11.34
C LYS A 156 6.30 15.24 10.79
N ALA A 157 4.98 15.28 10.79
CA ALA A 157 4.21 16.42 10.31
C ALA A 157 4.32 17.63 11.25
N CYS A 158 4.32 17.42 12.57
CA CYS A 158 4.59 18.46 13.57
C CYS A 158 5.99 19.04 13.44
N ASP A 159 7.01 18.18 13.32
CA ASP A 159 8.41 18.60 13.12
C ASP A 159 8.57 19.42 11.82
N SER A 160 7.70 19.21 10.84
CA SER A 160 7.64 19.96 9.57
C SER A 160 6.78 21.24 9.66
N GLY A 161 6.18 21.55 10.80
CA GLY A 161 5.40 22.76 11.05
C GLY A 161 3.96 22.74 10.54
N PHE A 162 3.41 21.57 10.20
CA PHE A 162 2.03 21.48 9.69
C PHE A 162 0.95 21.55 10.77
N PHE A 163 1.30 21.25 12.02
CA PHE A 163 0.37 21.21 13.14
C PHE A 163 0.87 22.06 14.31
N THR A 164 -0.08 22.66 15.02
CA THR A 164 0.17 23.54 16.17
C THR A 164 0.16 22.78 17.49
N ALA A 165 0.58 23.44 18.57
CA ALA A 165 0.44 22.90 19.92
C ALA A 165 -1.04 22.69 20.34
N SER A 166 -2.00 23.35 19.70
CA SER A 166 -3.41 23.09 19.94
C SER A 166 -3.86 21.79 19.30
N ASP A 167 -3.40 21.54 18.08
CA ASP A 167 -3.72 20.30 17.34
C ASP A 167 -3.13 19.08 18.04
N GLN A 168 -1.95 19.20 18.66
CA GLN A 168 -1.36 18.13 19.50
C GLN A 168 -2.32 17.70 20.62
N ARG A 169 -2.97 18.65 21.31
CA ARG A 169 -3.89 18.30 22.40
C ARG A 169 -5.13 17.57 21.89
N GLN A 170 -5.62 17.94 20.71
CA GLN A 170 -6.76 17.25 20.07
C GLN A 170 -6.35 15.85 19.63
N PHE A 171 -5.17 15.71 19.03
CA PHE A 171 -4.62 14.40 18.66
C PHE A 171 -4.45 13.48 19.88
N ASP A 172 -3.92 13.99 21.00
CA ASP A 172 -3.79 13.20 22.24
C ASP A 172 -5.16 12.74 22.79
N GLN A 173 -6.22 13.54 22.62
CA GLN A 173 -7.58 13.15 22.99
C GLN A 173 -8.13 12.09 22.02
N PHE A 174 -7.93 12.28 20.73
CA PHE A 174 -8.29 11.31 19.69
C PHE A 174 -7.63 9.95 19.94
N LEU A 175 -6.32 9.90 20.25
CA LEU A 175 -5.62 8.66 20.58
C LEU A 175 -6.23 7.92 21.77
N LYS A 176 -6.67 8.64 22.81
CA LYS A 176 -7.35 8.04 23.97
C LYS A 176 -8.72 7.46 23.59
N MET A 177 -9.43 8.10 22.67
CA MET A 177 -10.72 7.62 22.19
C MET A 177 -10.58 6.33 21.37
N LEU A 178 -9.52 6.20 20.56
CA LEU A 178 -9.26 4.99 19.78
C LEU A 178 -9.17 3.72 20.63
N VAL A 179 -8.57 3.81 21.83
CA VAL A 179 -8.43 2.68 22.78
C VAL A 179 -9.78 2.04 23.13
N ALA A 180 -10.86 2.81 23.18
CA ALA A 180 -12.19 2.30 23.51
C ALA A 180 -13.03 1.92 22.27
N ARG A 181 -12.59 2.28 21.06
CA ARG A 181 -13.41 2.29 19.86
C ARG A 181 -12.95 1.29 18.80
N LEU A 182 -11.65 1.07 18.66
CA LEU A 182 -11.13 0.12 17.68
C LEU A 182 -11.37 -1.30 18.20
N PRO A 183 -12.06 -2.16 17.43
CA PRO A 183 -12.28 -3.54 17.84
C PRO A 183 -10.97 -4.32 17.77
N GLU A 184 -10.89 -5.36 18.59
CA GLU A 184 -9.86 -6.40 18.44
C GLU A 184 -10.39 -7.51 17.54
N GLU A 185 -9.60 -7.90 16.55
CA GLU A 185 -9.82 -9.05 15.68
C GLU A 185 -8.49 -9.76 15.42
N HIS A 186 -8.48 -10.89 14.74
CA HIS A 186 -7.20 -11.51 14.38
C HIS A 186 -6.44 -10.65 13.35
N PRO A 187 -5.11 -10.46 13.49
CA PRO A 187 -4.31 -9.74 12.51
C PRO A 187 -4.50 -10.33 11.11
N SER A 188 -4.66 -9.47 10.12
CA SER A 188 -4.87 -9.83 8.71
C SER A 188 -3.67 -9.37 7.90
N LEU A 189 -3.19 -10.20 6.96
CA LEU A 189 -2.18 -9.77 6.00
C LEU A 189 -2.77 -8.66 5.12
N LEU A 190 -2.26 -7.44 5.24
CA LEU A 190 -2.72 -6.29 4.48
C LEU A 190 -1.85 -6.04 3.26
N HIS A 191 -2.45 -5.49 2.21
CA HIS A 191 -1.74 -4.80 1.16
C HIS A 191 -1.02 -3.55 1.71
N GLY A 192 -1.69 -2.80 2.59
CA GLY A 192 -1.13 -1.69 3.35
C GLY A 192 -1.16 -0.33 2.63
N ASP A 193 -1.30 -0.31 1.30
CA ASP A 193 -1.48 0.91 0.49
C ASP A 193 -2.58 0.72 -0.59
N LEU A 194 -3.75 0.20 -0.22
CA LEU A 194 -4.75 -0.26 -1.19
C LEU A 194 -5.66 0.88 -1.70
N TRP A 195 -5.22 1.60 -2.73
CA TRP A 195 -6.02 2.59 -3.45
C TRP A 195 -6.14 2.27 -4.94
N SER A 196 -6.87 3.09 -5.70
CA SER A 196 -7.20 2.81 -7.11
C SER A 196 -6.00 2.79 -8.07
N GLY A 197 -4.84 3.29 -7.63
CA GLY A 197 -3.58 3.18 -8.36
C GLY A 197 -2.80 1.88 -8.12
N ASN A 198 -3.12 1.13 -7.06
CA ASN A 198 -2.33 -0.02 -6.60
C ASN A 198 -3.00 -1.38 -6.87
N TYR A 199 -3.94 -1.41 -7.82
CA TYR A 199 -4.40 -2.66 -8.42
C TYR A 199 -4.55 -2.51 -9.93
N LEU A 200 -4.45 -3.65 -10.62
CA LEU A 200 -4.71 -3.78 -12.04
C LEU A 200 -5.88 -4.74 -12.25
N ALA A 201 -6.80 -4.39 -13.15
CA ALA A 201 -7.71 -5.34 -13.75
C ALA A 201 -7.02 -5.94 -14.98
N SER A 202 -6.59 -7.20 -14.89
CA SER A 202 -5.98 -7.87 -16.05
C SER A 202 -6.99 -7.95 -17.20
N ILE A 203 -6.52 -8.10 -18.43
CA ILE A 203 -7.39 -8.37 -19.58
C ILE A 203 -8.18 -9.69 -19.46
N SER A 204 -7.74 -10.62 -18.60
CA SER A 204 -8.48 -11.83 -18.24
C SER A 204 -9.55 -11.60 -17.15
N GLY A 205 -9.64 -10.37 -16.63
CA GLY A 205 -10.59 -9.98 -15.59
C GLY A 205 -10.17 -10.34 -14.16
N GLU A 206 -8.90 -10.67 -13.95
CA GLU A 206 -8.35 -10.97 -12.63
C GLU A 206 -7.84 -9.71 -11.93
N PRO A 207 -8.09 -9.55 -10.62
CA PRO A 207 -7.47 -8.52 -9.82
C PRO A 207 -6.01 -8.87 -9.54
N VAL A 208 -5.11 -7.91 -9.79
CA VAL A 208 -3.69 -8.02 -9.50
C VAL A 208 -3.28 -6.86 -8.62
N LEU A 209 -2.69 -7.14 -7.44
CA LEU A 209 -2.17 -6.11 -6.55
C LEU A 209 -0.74 -5.73 -6.92
N ILE A 210 -0.40 -4.45 -6.77
CA ILE A 210 0.93 -3.89 -7.04
C ILE A 210 1.31 -2.88 -5.96
N ASP A 211 2.60 -2.66 -5.79
CA ASP A 211 3.17 -1.65 -4.88
C ASP A 211 2.72 -1.80 -3.41
N PRO A 212 2.84 -3.00 -2.80
CA PRO A 212 2.34 -3.22 -1.45
C PRO A 212 3.26 -2.63 -0.37
N ALA A 213 2.65 -2.21 0.74
CA ALA A 213 3.29 -1.76 1.98
C ALA A 213 2.90 -2.69 3.14
N VAL A 214 3.18 -3.99 2.97
CA VAL A 214 2.59 -5.09 3.76
C VAL A 214 2.87 -5.03 5.26
N TYR A 215 1.92 -5.54 6.03
CA TYR A 215 2.05 -5.92 7.44
C TYR A 215 0.81 -6.71 7.88
N TYR A 216 0.87 -7.35 9.05
CA TYR A 216 -0.31 -7.89 9.70
C TYR A 216 -1.00 -6.80 10.53
N GLY A 217 -2.21 -6.44 10.15
CA GLY A 217 -2.97 -5.33 10.75
C GLY A 217 -4.48 -5.61 10.78
N HIS A 218 -5.28 -4.62 11.18
CA HIS A 218 -6.73 -4.73 11.11
C HIS A 218 -7.21 -4.58 9.66
N ARG A 219 -8.07 -5.50 9.19
CA ARG A 219 -8.44 -5.61 7.77
C ARG A 219 -9.23 -4.43 7.22
N GLU A 220 -9.90 -3.71 8.10
CA GLU A 220 -10.59 -2.46 7.78
C GLU A 220 -9.65 -1.36 7.28
N VAL A 221 -8.34 -1.44 7.53
CA VAL A 221 -7.38 -0.43 7.05
C VAL A 221 -7.30 -0.38 5.52
N ASP A 222 -7.21 -1.53 4.87
CA ASP A 222 -7.19 -1.61 3.39
C ASP A 222 -8.52 -1.17 2.79
N LEU A 223 -9.65 -1.50 3.44
CA LEU A 223 -10.96 -1.02 3.02
C LEU A 223 -11.10 0.50 3.18
N ALA A 224 -10.62 1.04 4.29
CA ALA A 224 -10.63 2.48 4.54
C ALA A 224 -9.75 3.23 3.52
N MET A 225 -8.59 2.69 3.17
CA MET A 225 -7.73 3.25 2.12
C MET A 225 -8.43 3.24 0.76
N SER A 226 -9.10 2.13 0.42
CA SER A 226 -9.81 2.02 -0.88
C SER A 226 -10.91 3.06 -1.05
N LEU A 227 -11.51 3.54 0.06
CA LEU A 227 -12.55 4.56 0.08
C LEU A 227 -12.01 6.00 0.01
N LEU A 228 -10.72 6.24 0.27
CA LEU A 228 -10.18 7.59 0.46
C LEU A 228 -10.06 8.39 -0.85
N PHE A 229 -9.72 7.72 -1.96
CA PHE A 229 -9.47 8.36 -3.27
C PHE A 229 -10.39 7.84 -4.38
N GLY A 230 -11.71 8.00 -4.16
CA GLY A 230 -12.73 7.75 -5.17
C GLY A 230 -13.45 6.39 -5.08
N GLY A 231 -12.99 5.48 -4.22
CA GLY A 231 -13.66 4.20 -3.99
C GLY A 231 -13.45 3.17 -5.11
N PHE A 232 -13.78 1.92 -4.79
CA PHE A 232 -13.87 0.81 -5.75
C PHE A 232 -15.34 0.57 -6.14
N PRO A 233 -15.65 -0.26 -7.16
CA PRO A 233 -17.04 -0.56 -7.52
C PRO A 233 -17.81 -1.18 -6.34
N ASP A 234 -19.10 -0.83 -6.14
CA ASP A 234 -19.90 -1.34 -5.02
C ASP A 234 -19.91 -2.87 -4.87
N SER A 235 -19.84 -3.59 -6.00
CA SER A 235 -19.74 -5.05 -6.04
C SER A 235 -18.50 -5.61 -5.33
N PHE A 236 -17.41 -4.84 -5.24
CA PHE A 236 -16.23 -5.17 -4.44
C PHE A 236 -16.57 -5.18 -2.94
N TYR A 237 -17.12 -4.09 -2.41
CA TYR A 237 -17.44 -4.01 -0.99
C TYR A 237 -18.51 -5.01 -0.58
N HIS A 238 -19.52 -5.23 -1.43
CA HIS A 238 -20.55 -6.24 -1.18
C HIS A 238 -19.96 -7.65 -1.08
N SER A 239 -19.18 -8.06 -2.08
CA SER A 239 -18.61 -9.40 -2.13
C SER A 239 -17.56 -9.64 -1.04
N TYR A 240 -16.78 -8.61 -0.68
CA TYR A 240 -15.87 -8.68 0.47
C TYR A 240 -16.65 -9.00 1.74
N ARG A 241 -17.71 -8.24 2.05
CA ARG A 241 -18.51 -8.43 3.27
C ARG A 241 -19.28 -9.74 3.29
N GLU A 242 -19.71 -10.27 2.14
CA GLU A 242 -20.29 -11.61 2.08
C GLU A 242 -19.25 -12.71 2.38
N THR A 243 -18.01 -12.51 1.92
CA THR A 243 -16.93 -13.50 2.04
C THR A 243 -16.27 -13.46 3.42
N TYR A 244 -16.09 -12.27 3.98
CA TYR A 244 -15.51 -12.05 5.30
C TYR A 244 -16.27 -10.88 5.99
N PRO A 245 -17.38 -11.18 6.69
CA PRO A 245 -18.23 -10.17 7.31
C PRO A 245 -17.47 -9.20 8.21
N LEU A 246 -17.77 -7.91 8.10
CA LEU A 246 -17.19 -6.84 8.92
C LEU A 246 -17.95 -6.69 10.24
N GLU A 247 -17.25 -6.23 11.26
CA GLU A 247 -17.86 -5.90 12.55
C GLU A 247 -18.88 -4.77 12.40
N HIS A 248 -19.91 -4.79 13.25
CA HIS A 248 -20.93 -3.74 13.24
C HIS A 248 -20.28 -2.35 13.45
N GLY A 249 -20.75 -1.35 12.71
CA GLY A 249 -20.23 0.02 12.77
C GLY A 249 -18.87 0.24 12.10
N TRP A 250 -18.39 -0.68 11.24
CA TRP A 250 -17.14 -0.49 10.51
C TRP A 250 -17.12 0.78 9.66
N GLU A 251 -18.26 1.17 9.08
CA GLU A 251 -18.37 2.41 8.30
C GLU A 251 -17.99 3.64 9.13
N GLU A 252 -18.33 3.64 10.42
CA GLU A 252 -18.01 4.76 11.30
C GLU A 252 -16.51 4.87 11.58
N ARG A 253 -15.78 3.73 11.54
CA ARG A 253 -14.34 3.61 11.80
C ARG A 253 -13.48 3.93 10.58
N VAL A 254 -14.07 4.00 9.38
CA VAL A 254 -13.34 4.32 8.14
C VAL A 254 -12.48 5.59 8.29
N PRO A 255 -13.01 6.73 8.81
CA PRO A 255 -12.17 7.93 8.95
C PRO A 255 -11.04 7.76 9.95
N ASP A 256 -11.25 6.98 11.02
CA ASP A 256 -10.22 6.70 12.02
C ASP A 256 -9.01 6.01 11.37
N TYR A 257 -9.26 5.07 10.45
CA TYR A 257 -8.20 4.40 9.67
C TYR A 257 -7.60 5.26 8.56
N GLN A 258 -8.41 6.12 7.92
CA GLN A 258 -7.96 7.05 6.88
C GLN A 258 -6.99 8.11 7.41
N LEU A 259 -7.03 8.44 8.71
CA LEU A 259 -6.12 9.42 9.31
C LEU A 259 -4.65 9.06 9.06
N TYR A 260 -4.29 7.78 9.13
CA TYR A 260 -2.93 7.32 8.82
C TYR A 260 -2.48 7.79 7.43
N TYR A 261 -3.30 7.53 6.41
CA TYR A 261 -2.98 7.89 5.03
C TYR A 261 -3.02 9.40 4.80
N LEU A 262 -3.94 10.12 5.44
CA LEU A 262 -3.97 11.57 5.38
C LEU A 262 -2.68 12.19 5.96
N LEU A 263 -2.18 11.67 7.08
CA LEU A 263 -0.90 12.11 7.66
C LEU A 263 0.30 11.77 6.75
N VAL A 264 0.29 10.57 6.14
CA VAL A 264 1.27 10.21 5.10
C VAL A 264 1.24 11.23 3.95
N HIS A 265 0.05 11.62 3.48
CA HIS A 265 -0.10 12.60 2.40
C HIS A 265 0.33 14.01 2.81
N VAL A 266 0.10 14.43 4.06
CA VAL A 266 0.67 15.68 4.60
C VAL A 266 2.20 15.63 4.51
N ASN A 267 2.80 14.53 4.93
CA ASN A 267 4.26 14.36 4.95
C ASN A 267 4.89 14.27 3.55
N LEU A 268 4.18 13.76 2.55
CA LEU A 268 4.67 13.61 1.18
C LEU A 268 4.35 14.80 0.26
N PHE A 269 3.16 15.40 0.42
CA PHE A 269 2.60 16.36 -0.54
C PHE A 269 2.26 17.72 0.09
N GLY A 270 2.31 17.83 1.42
CA GLY A 270 2.20 19.09 2.15
C GLY A 270 0.78 19.44 2.62
N GLY A 271 0.57 20.74 2.88
CA GLY A 271 -0.52 21.24 3.73
C GLY A 271 -1.95 21.05 3.23
N SER A 272 -2.17 20.63 1.98
CA SER A 272 -3.53 20.45 1.42
C SER A 272 -4.36 19.40 2.14
N TYR A 273 -3.72 18.48 2.88
CA TYR A 273 -4.38 17.39 3.61
C TYR A 273 -4.56 17.70 5.11
N VAL A 274 -4.05 18.84 5.60
CA VAL A 274 -4.10 19.18 7.04
C VAL A 274 -5.54 19.35 7.51
N SER A 275 -6.40 20.02 6.73
CA SER A 275 -7.80 20.22 7.09
C SER A 275 -8.55 18.89 7.24
N SER A 276 -8.30 17.93 6.34
CA SER A 276 -8.89 16.59 6.42
C SER A 276 -8.42 15.82 7.64
N CYS A 277 -7.13 15.93 8.02
CA CYS A 277 -6.64 15.33 9.26
C CYS A 277 -7.38 15.90 10.48
N LEU A 278 -7.52 17.23 10.53
CA LEU A 278 -8.19 17.90 11.66
C LEU A 278 -9.69 17.59 11.71
N GLU A 279 -10.36 17.37 10.58
CA GLU A 279 -11.76 16.95 10.54
C GLU A 279 -11.95 15.58 11.20
N VAL A 280 -11.06 14.63 10.92
CA VAL A 280 -11.09 13.31 11.58
C VAL A 280 -10.78 13.43 13.06
N ILE A 281 -9.73 14.17 13.43
CA ILE A 281 -9.29 14.31 14.82
C ILE A 281 -10.36 14.99 15.68
N ASN A 282 -11.07 15.97 15.14
CA ASN A 282 -12.09 16.76 15.85
C ASN A 282 -13.50 16.16 15.79
N ARG A 283 -13.69 14.93 15.32
CA ARG A 283 -14.99 14.25 15.35
C ARG A 283 -15.48 13.91 16.77
N TYR A 284 -14.62 14.01 17.77
CA TYR A 284 -14.86 13.58 19.15
C TYR A 284 -14.52 14.67 20.17
#